data_AF-X1MW18-F1
#
_entry.id   AF-X1MW18-F1
#
_cell.length_a   1.000
_cell.length_b   1.000
_cell.length_c   1.000
_cell.angle_alpha   90.00
_cell.angle_beta   90.00
_cell.angle_gamma   90.00
#
_symmetry.space_group_name_H-M   'P 1'
#
loop_
_entity.id
_entity.type
_entity.pdbx_description
1 polymer ?
#
loop_
_entity_poly.entity_id
_entity_poly.type
_entity_poly.pdbx_seq_one_letter_code
_entity_poly.pdbx_strand_id
1 'polypeptide(L)'
;MNNLLVEYQALDEIIPRTLAENAGLDPIDILVQLRAAHEKNGGRDIGIDVVSGKVTNTLKLGIVEPLRVKTQAIKSASEVAEMILR
;
A
#
# COMPACT_ATOMS: atom_id res chain seq x y z
N MET A 1 20.42 9.53 4.58
CA MET A 1 18.98 9.78 4.81
C MET A 1 18.14 9.69 3.53
N ASN A 2 18.68 10.02 2.35
CA ASN A 2 17.89 10.00 1.09
C ASN A 2 17.59 8.61 0.50
N ASN A 3 18.30 7.54 0.90
CA ASN A 3 18.01 6.18 0.39
C ASN A 3 16.81 5.49 1.07
N LEU A 4 16.57 5.78 2.36
CA LEU A 4 15.49 5.16 3.14
C LEU A 4 14.09 5.58 2.68
N LEU A 5 13.95 6.81 2.16
CA LEU A 5 12.67 7.31 1.64
C LEU A 5 12.30 6.67 0.30
N VAL A 6 13.29 6.37 -0.55
CA VAL A 6 13.08 5.70 -1.85
C VAL A 6 12.71 4.23 -1.64
N GLU A 7 13.33 3.55 -0.67
CA GLU A 7 12.96 2.18 -0.30
C GLU A 7 11.57 2.10 0.34
N TYR A 8 11.19 3.09 1.16
CA TYR A 8 9.85 3.17 1.74
C TYR A 8 8.76 3.33 0.65
N GLN A 9 9.03 4.13 -0.39
CA GLN A 9 8.12 4.25 -1.53
C GLN A 9 7.96 2.94 -2.31
N ALA A 10 9.00 2.11 -2.42
CA ALA A 10 8.89 0.79 -3.04
C ALA A 10 8.05 -0.19 -2.21
N LEU A 11 8.10 -0.09 -0.87
CA LEU A 11 7.25 -0.87 0.05
C LEU A 11 5.78 -0.45 -0.02
N ASP A 12 5.50 0.83 -0.25
CA ASP A 12 4.14 1.33 -0.41
C ASP A 12 3.47 0.83 -1.71
N GLU A 13 4.26 0.42 -2.71
CA GLU A 13 3.74 -0.07 -3.98
C GLU A 13 3.59 -1.60 -4.03
N ILE A 14 4.40 -2.36 -3.31
CA ILE A 14 4.36 -3.83 -3.39
C ILE A 14 3.03 -4.39 -2.86
N ILE A 15 2.52 -3.85 -1.75
CA ILE A 15 1.25 -4.31 -1.15
C ILE A 15 0.06 -4.11 -2.10
N PRO A 16 -0.23 -2.89 -2.61
CA PRO A 16 -1.34 -2.69 -3.53
C PRO A 16 -1.13 -3.43 -4.86
N ARG A 17 0.11 -3.58 -5.34
CA ARG A 17 0.42 -4.41 -6.51
C ARG A 17 0.03 -5.87 -6.30
N THR A 18 0.48 -6.48 -5.20
CA THR A 18 0.17 -7.87 -4.88
C THR A 18 -1.33 -8.09 -4.68
N LEU A 19 -2.04 -7.13 -4.08
CA LEU A 19 -3.50 -7.18 -3.98
C LEU A 19 -4.17 -7.16 -5.36
N ALA A 20 -3.71 -6.31 -6.27
CA ALA A 20 -4.22 -6.25 -7.65
C ALA A 20 -3.95 -7.54 -8.42
N GLU A 21 -2.71 -8.06 -8.36
CA GLU A 21 -2.30 -9.31 -9.00
C GLU A 21 -3.17 -10.49 -8.51
N ASN A 22 -3.35 -10.63 -7.20
CA ASN A 22 -4.16 -11.69 -6.61
C ASN A 22 -5.66 -11.55 -6.93
N ALA A 23 -6.13 -10.34 -7.17
CA ALA A 23 -7.50 -10.06 -7.59
C ALA A 23 -7.71 -10.18 -9.11
N GLY A 24 -6.67 -10.48 -9.89
CA GLY A 24 -6.74 -10.57 -11.36
C GLY A 24 -6.89 -9.21 -12.05
N LEU A 25 -6.51 -8.12 -11.37
CA LEU A 25 -6.56 -6.75 -11.88
C LEU A 25 -5.21 -6.37 -12.52
N ASP A 26 -5.20 -5.39 -13.43
CA ASP A 26 -3.96 -4.84 -13.96
C ASP A 26 -3.24 -4.03 -12.86
N PRO A 27 -2.07 -4.49 -12.37
CA PRO A 27 -1.40 -3.83 -11.26
C PRO A 27 -0.86 -2.45 -11.64
N ILE A 28 -0.50 -2.22 -12.90
CA ILE A 28 0.01 -0.94 -13.37
C ILE A 28 -1.12 0.09 -13.34
N ASP A 29 -2.29 -0.26 -13.88
CA ASP A 29 -3.45 0.64 -13.88
C ASP A 29 -3.90 0.99 -12.46
N ILE A 30 -3.93 0.01 -11.56
CA ILE A 30 -4.26 0.23 -10.15
C ILE A 30 -3.26 1.17 -9.47
N LEU A 31 -1.95 0.94 -9.66
CA LEU A 31 -0.92 1.78 -9.05
C LEU A 31 -0.97 3.22 -9.57
N VAL A 32 -1.18 3.41 -10.88
CA VAL A 32 -1.32 4.75 -11.48
C VAL A 32 -2.54 5.48 -10.89
N GLN A 33 -3.68 4.79 -10.77
CA GLN A 33 -4.89 5.36 -10.17
C GLN A 33 -4.71 5.70 -8.69
N LEU A 34 -4.06 4.82 -7.91
CA LEU A 34 -3.78 5.06 -6.50
C LEU A 34 -2.88 6.29 -6.30
N ARG A 35 -1.78 6.40 -7.06
CA ARG A 35 -0.89 7.57 -6.99
C ARG A 35 -1.65 8.86 -7.30
N ALA A 36 -2.38 8.89 -8.41
CA ALA A 36 -3.16 10.06 -8.82
C ALA A 36 -4.27 10.42 -7.81
N ALA A 37 -4.80 9.44 -7.07
CA ALA A 37 -5.80 9.68 -6.03
C ALA A 37 -5.17 10.17 -4.71
N HIS A 38 -3.99 9.67 -4.35
CA HIS A 38 -3.25 10.06 -3.15
C HIS A 38 -2.68 11.48 -3.22
N GLU A 39 -2.41 12.01 -4.42
CA GLU A 39 -2.01 13.42 -4.61
C GLU A 39 -3.14 14.42 -4.35
N LYS A 40 -4.41 13.99 -4.34
CA LYS A 40 -5.56 14.86 -4.15
C LYS A 40 -5.89 15.05 -2.65
N ASN A 41 -6.55 16.16 -2.32
CA ASN A 41 -7.09 16.38 -0.97
C ASN A 41 -8.06 15.24 -0.59
N GLY A 42 -7.80 14.59 0.54
CA GLY A 42 -8.56 13.41 0.98
C GLY A 42 -8.07 12.08 0.41
N GLY A 43 -6.93 12.07 -0.29
CA GLY A 43 -6.33 10.87 -0.86
C GLY A 43 -5.94 9.79 0.17
N ARG A 44 -5.70 10.18 1.43
CA ARG A 44 -5.30 9.26 2.52
C ARG A 44 -6.24 8.07 2.73
N ASP A 45 -7.53 8.26 2.49
CA ASP A 45 -8.56 7.23 2.71
C ASP A 45 -8.85 6.42 1.44
N ILE A 46 -8.09 6.65 0.36
CA ILE A 46 -8.25 5.92 -0.89
C ILE A 46 -7.39 4.65 -0.88
N GLY A 47 -8.00 3.54 -1.27
CA GLY A 47 -7.33 2.26 -1.45
C GLY A 47 -7.99 1.44 -2.55
N ILE A 48 -7.60 0.18 -2.65
CA ILE A 48 -8.17 -0.78 -3.60
C ILE A 48 -9.31 -1.56 -2.94
N ASP A 49 -10.49 -1.54 -3.55
CA ASP A 49 -11.52 -2.54 -3.31
C ASP A 49 -11.31 -3.69 -4.30
N VAL A 50 -10.70 -4.77 -3.83
CA VAL A 50 -10.39 -5.95 -4.65
C VAL A 50 -11.64 -6.71 -5.12
N VAL A 51 -12.79 -6.50 -4.49
CA VAL A 51 -14.04 -7.16 -4.88
C VAL A 51 -14.65 -6.46 -6.09
N SER A 52 -14.71 -5.12 -6.08
CA SER A 52 -15.20 -4.35 -7.23
C SER A 52 -14.14 -4.03 -8.29
N GLY A 53 -12.87 -4.24 -7.96
CA GLY A 53 -11.73 -3.93 -8.82
C GLY A 53 -11.43 -2.44 -8.96
N LYS A 54 -11.90 -1.61 -8.02
CA LYS A 54 -11.84 -0.14 -8.14
C LYS A 54 -11.00 0.51 -7.06
N VAL A 55 -10.33 1.59 -7.43
CA VAL A 55 -9.71 2.52 -6.49
C VAL A 55 -10.79 3.45 -5.93
N THR A 56 -11.02 3.40 -4.63
CA THR A 56 -12.14 4.09 -3.97
C THR A 56 -11.82 4.38 -2.51
N ASN A 57 -12.69 5.14 -1.84
CA ASN A 57 -12.54 5.43 -0.42
C ASN A 57 -12.84 4.18 0.42
N THR A 58 -11.80 3.57 0.97
CA THR A 58 -11.89 2.32 1.75
C THR A 58 -12.54 2.53 3.10
N LEU A 59 -12.35 3.71 3.70
CA LEU A 59 -12.99 4.07 4.97
C LEU A 59 -14.52 4.11 4.84
N LYS A 60 -15.05 4.67 3.76
CA LYS A 60 -16.49 4.68 3.46
C LYS A 60 -17.06 3.29 3.19
N LEU A 61 -16.24 2.37 2.70
CA LEU A 61 -16.61 0.96 2.51
C LEU A 61 -16.44 0.11 3.78
N GLY A 62 -15.96 0.70 4.89
CA GLY A 62 -15.69 -0.04 6.13
C GLY A 62 -14.48 -0.97 6.06
N ILE A 63 -13.63 -0.82 5.03
CA ILE A 63 -12.37 -1.56 4.92
C ILE A 63 -11.35 -0.85 5.82
N VAL A 64 -11.26 -1.32 7.06
CA VAL A 64 -10.40 -0.75 8.12
C VAL A 64 -9.52 -1.83 8.73
N GLU A 65 -8.34 -1.43 9.20
CA GLU A 65 -7.38 -2.31 9.84
C GLU A 65 -6.89 -1.72 11.16
N PRO A 66 -6.59 -2.54 12.18
CA PRO A 66 -6.02 -2.04 13.42
C PRO A 66 -4.64 -1.43 13.17
N LEU A 67 -4.42 -0.20 13.65
CA LEU A 67 -3.14 0.51 13.53
C LEU A 67 -1.95 -0.36 13.95
N ARG A 68 -2.11 -1.10 15.06
CA ARG A 68 -1.08 -1.98 15.61
C ARG A 68 -0.57 -3.02 14.61
N VAL A 69 -1.44 -3.55 13.75
CA VAL A 69 -1.07 -4.57 12.76
C VAL A 69 -0.14 -3.97 11.71
N LYS A 70 -0.52 -2.81 11.14
CA LYS A 70 0.31 -2.13 10.13
C LYS A 70 1.65 -1.66 10.70
N THR A 71 1.65 -1.07 11.89
CA THR A 71 2.91 -0.64 12.53
C THR A 71 3.84 -1.80 12.81
N GLN A 72 3.32 -2.93 13.31
CA GLN A 72 4.13 -4.11 13.60
C GLN A 72 4.67 -4.75 12.32
N ALA A 73 3.88 -4.80 11.26
CA ALA A 73 4.31 -5.35 9.97
C ALA A 73 5.53 -4.60 9.40
N ILE A 74 5.47 -3.26 9.39
CA ILE A 74 6.60 -2.43 8.93
C ILE A 74 7.82 -2.63 9.82
N LYS A 75 7.64 -2.58 11.15
CA LYS A 75 8.73 -2.76 12.11
C LYS A 75 9.43 -4.11 11.92
N SER A 76 8.68 -5.20 11.88
CA SER A 76 9.25 -6.54 11.72
C SER A 76 9.90 -6.73 10.35
N ALA A 77 9.34 -6.17 9.28
CA ALA A 77 9.96 -6.23 7.96
C ALA A 77 11.32 -5.52 7.94
N SER A 78 11.43 -4.34 8.57
CA SER A 78 12.71 -3.62 8.70
C SER A 78 13.73 -4.38 9.54
N GLU A 79 13.33 -4.97 10.68
CA GLU A 79 14.21 -5.77 11.53
C GLU A 79 14.76 -6.99 10.78
N VAL A 80 13.91 -7.71 10.04
CA VAL A 80 14.34 -8.87 9.24
C VAL A 80 15.27 -8.44 8.10
N ALA A 81 14.99 -7.33 7.43
CA ALA A 81 15.88 -6.80 6.39
C ALA A 81 17.27 -6.46 6.96
N GLU A 82 17.33 -5.83 8.14
CA GLU A 82 18.58 -5.53 8.83
C GLU A 82 19.35 -6.81 9.19
N MET A 83 18.66 -7.85 9.69
CA MET A 83 19.29 -9.13 10.02
C MET A 83 19.91 -9.83 8.81
N ILE A 84 19.29 -9.73 7.64
CA ILE A 84 19.79 -10.36 6.39
C ILE A 84 20.97 -9.58 5.80
N LEU A 85 21.00 -8.26 5.96
CA LEU A 85 22.05 -7.40 5.41
C LEU A 85 23.34 -7.36 6.25
N ARG A 86 23.31 -7.86 7.49
CA ARG A 86 24.49 -7.99 8.37
C ARG A 86 25.30 -9.24 8.06
#